data_AF-A0A1G8H133-F1
#
_entry.id   AF-A0A1G8H133-F1
#
_cell.length_a   1.000
_cell.length_b   1.000
_cell.length_c   1.000
_cell.angle_alpha   90.00
_cell.angle_beta   90.00
_cell.angle_gamma   90.00
#
_symmetry.space_group_name_H-M   'P 1'
#
loop_
_entity.id
_entity.type
_entity.pdbx_description
1 polymer ?
#
loop_
_entity_poly.entity_id
_entity_poly.type
_entity_poly.pdbx_seq_one_letter_code
_entity_poly.pdbx_strand_id
1 'polypeptide(L)'
;MGLGKSRAYGNKLAAHLGWEKNFFHSVLDNGVNGPSLMVLDSIEKMGVTPHQAAVMLAPSLAHGLNKLASRVGPQAMIEKAEPTVKSLLEEWEAQSG
;
A
#
# COMPACT_ATOMS: atom_id res chain seq x y z
N MET A 1 5.57 -19.23 11.18
CA MET A 1 4.77 -18.31 10.34
C MET A 1 4.96 -16.91 10.88
N GLY A 2 5.63 -16.02 10.14
CA GLY A 2 6.23 -14.81 10.68
C GLY A 2 5.41 -13.53 10.44
N LEU A 3 4.23 -13.40 11.05
CA LEU A 3 3.39 -12.19 10.94
C LEU A 3 4.15 -10.89 11.33
N GLY A 4 5.10 -11.00 12.27
CA GLY A 4 5.96 -9.88 12.67
C GLY A 4 6.93 -9.41 11.58
N LYS A 5 7.39 -10.31 10.70
CA LYS A 5 8.27 -9.96 9.57
C LYS A 5 7.50 -9.20 8.50
N SER A 6 6.30 -9.68 8.16
CA SER A 6 5.41 -9.01 7.19
C SER A 6 5.03 -7.60 7.66
N ARG A 7 4.80 -7.42 8.97
CA ARG A 7 4.53 -6.08 9.52
C ARG A 7 5.75 -5.16 9.46
N ALA A 8 6.95 -5.69 9.70
CA ALA A 8 8.19 -4.93 9.53
C ALA A 8 8.42 -4.54 8.07
N TYR A 9 8.11 -5.43 7.12
CA TYR A 9 8.15 -5.15 5.70
C TYR A 9 7.17 -4.03 5.30
N GLY A 10 5.91 -4.11 5.74
CA GLY A 10 4.95 -3.03 5.54
C GLY A 10 5.41 -1.68 6.11
N ASN A 11 6.11 -1.67 7.25
CA ASN A 11 6.69 -0.44 7.80
C ASN A 11 7.81 0.14 6.92
N LYS A 12 8.59 -0.71 6.24
CA LYS A 12 9.61 -0.26 5.27
C LYS A 12 8.94 0.36 4.05
N LEU A 13 7.87 -0.23 3.54
CA LEU A 13 7.09 0.34 2.43
C LEU A 13 6.45 1.67 2.82
N ALA A 14 5.86 1.76 4.02
CA ALA A 14 5.33 3.02 4.54
C ALA A 14 6.40 4.12 4.57
N ALA A 15 7.61 3.80 5.07
CA ALA A 15 8.72 4.75 5.09
C ALA A 15 9.19 5.15 3.68
N HIS A 16 9.22 4.19 2.75
CA HIS A 16 9.56 4.46 1.35
C HIS A 16 8.58 5.43 0.68
N LEU A 17 7.30 5.32 1.01
CA LEU A 17 6.24 6.20 0.52
C LEU A 17 6.12 7.52 1.30
N GLY A 18 6.91 7.72 2.35
CA GLY A 18 6.80 8.89 3.23
C GLY A 18 5.52 8.92 4.06
N TRP A 19 4.90 7.76 4.31
CA TRP A 19 3.64 7.62 5.02
C TRP A 19 3.82 7.18 6.46
N GLU A 20 2.84 7.53 7.30
CA GLU A 20 2.76 6.94 8.63
C GLU A 20 2.47 5.44 8.56
N LYS A 21 3.13 4.66 9.43
CA LYS A 21 3.01 3.20 9.47
C LYS A 21 1.56 2.76 9.63
N ASN A 22 0.84 3.35 10.60
CA ASN A 22 -0.55 3.00 10.88
C ASN A 22 -1.47 3.37 9.71
N PHE A 23 -1.21 4.51 9.07
CA PHE A 23 -1.95 4.92 7.88
C PHE A 23 -1.76 3.93 6.73
N PHE A 24 -0.51 3.56 6.41
CA PHE A 24 -0.23 2.57 5.37
C PHE A 24 -0.94 1.23 5.62
N HIS A 25 -0.83 0.68 6.84
CA HIS A 25 -1.51 -0.58 7.17
C HIS A 25 -3.04 -0.44 7.08
N SER A 26 -3.59 0.70 7.52
CA SER A 26 -5.04 0.95 7.42
C SER A 26 -5.51 1.05 5.96
N VAL A 27 -4.74 1.72 5.10
CA VAL A 27 -5.02 1.80 3.65
C VAL A 27 -4.98 0.39 3.06
N LEU A 28 -3.91 -0.36 3.32
CA LEU A 28 -3.74 -1.69 2.76
C LEU A 28 -4.84 -2.66 3.24
N ASP A 29 -5.20 -2.64 4.53
CA ASP A 29 -6.28 -3.45 5.11
C ASP A 29 -7.65 -3.17 4.46
N ASN A 30 -7.88 -1.92 4.05
CA ASN A 30 -9.11 -1.56 3.33
C ASN A 30 -9.04 -1.87 1.83
N GLY A 31 -7.84 -2.08 1.31
CA GLY A 31 -7.53 -2.23 -0.11
C GLY A 31 -7.44 -3.66 -0.63
N VAL A 32 -7.20 -4.64 0.25
CA VAL A 32 -7.05 -6.05 -0.13
C VAL A 32 -8.27 -6.87 0.28
N ASN A 33 -8.54 -7.95 -0.48
CA ASN A 33 -9.52 -8.95 -0.11
C ASN A 33 -8.83 -10.09 0.64
N GLY A 34 -8.56 -9.89 1.93
CA GLY A 34 -7.92 -10.88 2.80
C GLY A 34 -6.93 -10.26 3.80
N PRO A 35 -6.10 -11.07 4.47
CA PRO A 35 -5.12 -10.56 5.43
C PRO A 35 -4.01 -9.77 4.72
N SER A 36 -3.92 -8.45 4.95
CA SER A 36 -2.86 -7.59 4.40
C SER A 36 -1.45 -8.10 4.66
N LEU A 37 -1.22 -8.69 5.84
CA LEU A 37 0.07 -9.28 6.21
C LEU A 37 0.45 -10.47 5.33
N MET A 38 -0.51 -11.25 4.81
CA MET A 38 -0.22 -12.33 3.86
C MET A 38 0.16 -11.79 2.48
N VAL A 39 -0.47 -10.70 2.05
CA VAL A 39 -0.09 -9.99 0.82
C VAL A 39 1.34 -9.45 0.93
N LEU A 40 1.66 -8.80 2.05
CA LEU A 40 3.01 -8.30 2.34
C LEU A 40 4.05 -9.41 2.39
N ASP A 41 3.75 -10.54 3.03
CA ASP A 41 4.63 -11.72 3.07
C ASP A 41 4.91 -12.27 1.67
N SER A 42 3.88 -12.30 0.81
CA SER A 42 4.00 -12.80 -0.55
C SER A 42 4.90 -11.90 -1.39
N ILE A 43 4.73 -10.57 -1.30
CA ILE A 43 5.56 -9.59 -2.02
C ILE A 43 7.00 -9.58 -1.49
N GLU A 44 7.19 -9.66 -0.17
CA GLU A 44 8.53 -9.75 0.43
C GLU A 44 9.31 -10.96 -0.11
N LYS A 45 8.65 -12.10 -0.26
CA LYS A 45 9.25 -13.33 -0.81
C LYS A 45 9.62 -13.24 -2.28
N MET A 46 9.04 -12.32 -3.05
CA MET A 46 9.42 -12.11 -4.45
C MET A 46 10.78 -11.42 -4.58
N GLY A 47 11.34 -10.87 -3.48
CA GLY A 47 12.68 -10.25 -3.49
C GLY A 47 12.76 -8.98 -4.34
N VAL A 48 11.61 -8.35 -4.62
CA VAL A 48 11.52 -7.12 -5.39
C VAL A 48 11.95 -5.90 -4.58
N THR A 49 12.30 -4.83 -5.27
CA THR A 49 12.65 -3.56 -4.61
C THR A 49 11.43 -2.94 -3.89
N PRO A 50 11.63 -2.08 -2.88
CA PRO A 50 10.52 -1.39 -2.20
C PRO A 50 9.61 -0.61 -3.15
N HIS A 51 10.18 -0.01 -4.20
CA HIS A 51 9.41 0.71 -5.21
C HIS A 51 8.53 -0.23 -6.03
N GLN A 52 9.11 -1.32 -6.56
CA GLN A 52 8.35 -2.33 -7.29
C GLN A 52 7.24 -2.95 -6.44
N ALA A 53 7.51 -3.23 -5.16
CA ALA A 53 6.50 -3.69 -4.22
C ALA A 53 5.34 -2.68 -4.06
N ALA A 54 5.66 -1.39 -3.97
CA ALA A 54 4.64 -0.33 -3.90
C ALA A 54 3.81 -0.25 -5.19
N VAL A 55 4.44 -0.38 -6.36
CA VAL A 55 3.75 -0.42 -7.66
C VAL A 55 2.83 -1.64 -7.75
N MET A 56 3.29 -2.82 -7.33
CA MET A 56 2.45 -4.03 -7.27
C MET A 56 1.24 -3.88 -6.34
N LEU A 57 1.38 -3.10 -5.27
CA LEU A 57 0.30 -2.79 -4.34
C LEU A 57 -0.60 -1.64 -4.81
N ALA A 58 -0.25 -0.92 -5.89
CA ALA A 58 -0.92 0.31 -6.28
C ALA A 58 -2.45 0.17 -6.44
N PRO A 59 -3.00 -0.88 -7.09
CA PRO A 59 -4.45 -1.06 -7.18
C PRO A 59 -5.10 -1.24 -5.81
N SER A 60 -4.47 -1.99 -4.90
CA SER A 60 -4.95 -2.17 -3.54
C SER A 60 -4.85 -0.89 -2.72
N LEU A 61 -3.76 -0.12 -2.84
CA LEU A 61 -3.60 1.16 -2.17
C LEU A 61 -4.64 2.17 -2.65
N ALA A 62 -4.92 2.24 -3.95
CA ALA A 62 -5.96 3.09 -4.52
C ALA A 62 -7.36 2.71 -4.01
N HIS A 63 -7.70 1.42 -4.00
CA HIS A 63 -8.96 0.95 -3.46
C HIS A 63 -9.11 1.28 -1.96
N GLY A 64 -8.05 1.02 -1.19
CA GLY A 64 -8.02 1.26 0.25
C GLY A 64 -8.14 2.72 0.61
N LEU A 65 -7.46 3.60 -0.14
CA LEU A 65 -7.50 5.04 0.06
C LEU A 65 -8.90 5.60 -0.22
N ASN A 66 -9.52 5.21 -1.33
CA ASN A 66 -10.90 5.60 -1.68
C ASN A 66 -11.92 5.12 -0.64
N LYS A 67 -11.75 3.88 -0.14
CA LYS A 67 -12.62 3.31 0.88
C LYS A 67 -12.44 3.99 2.24
N LEU A 68 -11.23 4.39 2.60
CA LEU A 68 -11.00 5.22 3.78
C LEU A 68 -11.62 6.60 3.62
N ALA A 69 -11.34 7.30 2.51
CA ALA A 69 -11.86 8.63 2.24
C ALA A 69 -13.40 8.69 2.32
N SER A 70 -14.09 7.70 1.77
CA SER A 70 -15.55 7.59 1.84
C SER A 70 -16.11 7.33 3.25
N ARG A 71 -15.30 6.79 4.17
CA ARG A 71 -15.71 6.50 5.56
C ARG A 71 -15.42 7.64 6.51
N VAL A 72 -14.25 8.25 6.40
CA VAL A 72 -13.77 9.25 7.37
C VAL A 72 -13.83 10.68 6.85
N GLY A 73 -14.15 10.87 5.56
CA GLY A 73 -14.14 12.18 4.90
C GLY A 73 -12.74 12.66 4.51
N PRO A 74 -12.63 13.89 3.99
CA PRO A 74 -11.35 14.47 3.59
C PRO A 74 -10.44 14.61 4.82
N GLN A 75 -9.25 14.03 4.71
CA GLN A 75 -8.20 14.13 5.72
C GLN A 75 -6.90 14.54 5.04
N ALA A 76 -6.14 15.42 5.68
CA ALA A 76 -4.88 15.92 5.14
C ALA A 76 -3.88 14.79 4.80
N MET A 77 -3.93 13.65 5.49
CA MET A 77 -3.09 12.49 5.17
C MET A 77 -3.54 11.73 3.92
N ILE A 78 -4.85 11.69 3.64
CA ILE A 78 -5.41 11.08 2.43
C ILE A 78 -5.05 11.92 1.22
N GLU A 79 -5.28 13.24 1.28
CA GLU A 79 -4.95 14.19 0.21
C GLU A 79 -3.46 14.18 -0.14
N LYS A 80 -2.58 14.03 0.87
CA LYS A 80 -1.13 13.88 0.65
C LYS A 80 -0.74 12.55 0.00
N ALA A 81 -1.50 11.49 0.26
CA ALA A 81 -1.24 10.15 -0.26
C ALA A 81 -1.74 9.96 -1.70
N GLU A 82 -2.84 10.63 -2.08
CA GLU A 82 -3.45 10.58 -3.42
C GLU A 82 -2.45 10.73 -4.58
N PRO A 83 -1.58 11.76 -4.65
CA PRO A 83 -0.66 11.90 -5.78
C PRO A 83 0.37 10.77 -5.84
N THR A 84 0.80 10.25 -4.67
CA THR A 84 1.73 9.12 -4.60
C THR A 84 1.07 7.84 -5.15
N VAL A 85 -0.15 7.55 -4.71
CA VAL A 85 -0.92 6.39 -5.18
C VAL A 85 -1.22 6.49 -6.67
N LYS A 86 -1.57 7.69 -7.15
CA LYS A 86 -1.83 7.94 -8.57
C LYS A 86 -0.60 7.62 -9.42
N SER A 87 0.58 8.12 -9.04
CA SER A 87 1.83 7.83 -9.74
C SER A 87 2.13 6.33 -9.78
N LEU A 88 1.98 5.64 -8.65
CA LEU A 88 2.19 4.19 -8.58
C LEU A 88 1.20 3.41 -9.46
N LEU A 89 -0.05 3.89 -9.56
CA LEU A 89 -1.08 3.27 -10.37
C LEU A 89 -0.80 3.45 -11.86
N GLU A 90 -0.39 4.65 -12.28
CA GLU A 90 0.05 4.92 -13.66
C GLU A 90 1.24 4.01 -14.05
N GLU A 91 2.22 3.84 -13.15
CA GLU A 91 3.34 2.91 -13.36
C GLU A 91 2.91 1.44 -13.43
N TRP A 92 1.91 1.05 -12.65
CA TRP A 92 1.35 -0.30 -12.66
C TRP A 92 0.60 -0.59 -13.96
N GLU A 93 -0.20 0.36 -14.44
CA GLU A 93 -0.92 0.27 -15.71
C GLU A 93 0.05 0.21 -16.90
N ALA A 94 1.11 1.02 -16.88
CA ALA A 94 2.14 1.02 -17.92
C ALA A 94 2.94 -0.29 -18.01
N GLN A 95 2.99 -1.08 -16.93
CA GLN A 95 3.63 -2.40 -16.91
C GLN A 95 2.66 -3.54 -17.22
N SER A 96 1.35 -3.28 -17.18
CA SER A 96 0.29 -4.28 -17.38
C SER A 96 -0.31 -4.26 -18.79
N GLY A 97 0.07 -3.28 -19.63
CA GLY A 97 -0.29 -3.17 -21.05
C GLY A 97 0.83 -3.65 -21.97
#